data_AF-A0A0P4REY3-F1
#
_entry.id   AF-A0A0P4REY3-F1
#
_cell.length_a   1.000
_cell.length_b   1.000
_cell.length_c   1.000
_cell.angle_alpha   90.00
_cell.angle_beta   90.00
_cell.angle_gamma   90.00
#
_symmetry.space_group_name_H-M   'P 1'
#
loop_
_entity.id
_entity.type
_entity.pdbx_description
1 polymer ?
#
loop_
_entity_poly.entity_id
_entity_poly.type
_entity_poly.pdbx_seq_one_letter_code
_entity_poly.pdbx_strand_id
1 'polypeptide(L)'
;MALAAVPLLLGAVALTTGPAAQAAPEAPAAPAPTPNCGAAHRITQTLDGGTVWRMCWHYEGNAGLVLDEVSYQPKGERTPVKVLTTAKLAQIHVPYDDGRNEYDDLTGQGFAQGLQKLDPAECPGGTIKTVRVPGAYDPAHPDVSGLCATTRARGHAYRMGPYPGERAKIYQLQGKDLLLYTVNKVGWYEYISEWRFSGDGAMTVQVGATGTVSPGDYDAGDGRGAPLGKGAKDYATSHSHNVFWRLNFGLGGSAANKVEQFDSATTVRPDGRTPTIRTTRRPVTKELAGDAGPLRWWRVVGAGRNKDGHPRSYEIVPGPTTKYSGRSYTTHDVYFTEYNKCEQFASNNLANCGARAGKSVDTWVNGQPLKHPIAWVNIGFHHIARDEDQEPMPVHWQGFQLVPRDVTAMNPLTPPPLSGHNGHYG
;
A
#
# COMPACT_ATOMS: atom_id res chain seq x y z
N MET A 1 37.96 -73.52 49.87
CA MET A 1 37.54 -73.92 48.52
C MET A 1 36.07 -74.32 48.57
N ALA A 2 35.19 -73.44 48.07
CA ALA A 2 33.83 -73.72 47.56
C ALA A 2 33.11 -72.36 47.44
N LEU A 3 33.26 -71.70 46.28
CA LEU A 3 32.44 -70.54 45.91
C LEU A 3 31.09 -71.05 45.39
N ALA A 4 30.00 -70.61 45.98
CA ALA A 4 28.66 -70.79 45.45
C ALA A 4 28.27 -69.56 44.62
N ALA A 5 28.08 -69.74 43.32
CA ALA A 5 27.64 -68.72 42.38
C ALA A 5 26.12 -68.61 42.37
N VAL A 6 25.60 -67.39 42.52
CA VAL A 6 24.18 -67.03 42.38
C VAL A 6 23.96 -66.48 40.96
N PRO A 7 23.02 -67.00 40.16
CA PRO A 7 22.75 -66.42 38.85
C PRO A 7 21.82 -65.20 38.97
N LEU A 8 22.26 -64.05 38.45
CA LEU A 8 21.40 -62.90 38.16
C LEU A 8 20.55 -63.21 36.92
N LEU A 9 19.23 -63.25 37.08
CA LEU A 9 18.26 -63.22 35.98
C LEU A 9 18.07 -61.76 35.53
N LEU A 10 18.64 -61.41 34.37
CA LEU A 10 18.35 -60.19 33.63
C LEU A 10 17.00 -60.35 32.90
N GLY A 11 15.96 -59.70 33.42
CA GLY A 11 14.67 -59.59 32.73
C GLY A 11 14.77 -58.61 31.56
N ALA A 12 14.71 -59.13 30.33
CA ALA A 12 14.58 -58.31 29.13
C ALA A 12 13.14 -57.78 29.02
N VAL A 13 12.96 -56.47 29.25
CA VAL A 13 11.69 -55.78 28.95
C VAL A 13 11.68 -55.48 27.46
N ALA A 14 10.91 -56.26 26.70
CA ALA A 14 10.65 -55.97 25.29
C ALA A 14 9.73 -54.74 25.19
N LEU A 15 10.30 -53.60 24.81
CA LEU A 15 9.53 -52.43 24.39
C LEU A 15 8.88 -52.73 23.04
N THR A 16 7.58 -53.03 23.05
CA THR A 16 6.78 -53.13 21.83
C THR A 16 6.62 -51.73 21.23
N THR A 17 7.36 -51.42 20.18
CA THR A 17 7.12 -50.24 19.35
C THR A 17 5.83 -50.44 18.58
N GLY A 18 4.74 -49.82 19.04
CA GLY A 18 3.50 -49.73 18.28
C GLY A 18 3.74 -48.97 16.97
N PRO A 19 3.08 -49.35 15.86
CA PRO A 19 3.23 -48.66 14.59
C PRO A 19 2.79 -47.20 14.76
N ALA A 20 3.65 -46.27 14.37
CA ALA A 20 3.32 -44.86 14.30
C ALA A 20 2.10 -44.67 13.40
N ALA A 21 0.98 -44.23 13.97
CA ALA A 21 -0.20 -43.85 13.20
C ALA A 21 0.20 -42.72 12.26
N GLN A 22 0.36 -43.03 10.97
CA GLN A 22 0.44 -42.02 9.92
C GLN A 22 -0.85 -41.22 9.98
N ALA A 23 -0.75 -39.94 10.33
CA ALA A 23 -1.86 -39.01 10.24
C ALA A 23 -2.44 -39.10 8.83
N ALA A 24 -3.75 -39.36 8.74
CA ALA A 24 -4.44 -39.37 7.46
C ALA A 24 -4.17 -38.04 6.72
N PRO A 25 -4.02 -38.04 5.39
CA PRO A 25 -3.87 -36.82 4.62
C PRO A 25 -5.01 -35.86 4.99
N GLU A 26 -4.67 -34.66 5.45
CA GLU A 26 -5.66 -33.64 5.78
C GLU A 26 -6.49 -33.37 4.53
N ALA A 27 -7.82 -33.46 4.65
CA ALA A 27 -8.73 -33.27 3.53
C ALA A 27 -8.43 -31.93 2.82
N PRO A 28 -8.53 -31.87 1.47
CA PRO A 28 -8.29 -30.64 0.73
C PRO A 28 -9.14 -29.51 1.33
N ALA A 29 -8.48 -28.41 1.72
CA ALA A 29 -9.18 -27.25 2.23
C ALA A 29 -10.20 -26.79 1.18
N ALA A 30 -11.43 -26.48 1.61
CA ALA A 30 -12.46 -25.94 0.72
C ALA A 30 -11.90 -24.72 -0.05
N PRO A 31 -12.24 -24.56 -1.34
CA PRO A 31 -11.74 -23.45 -2.14
C PRO A 31 -12.07 -22.13 -1.44
N ALA A 32 -11.06 -21.25 -1.37
CA ALA A 32 -11.20 -19.96 -0.73
C ALA A 32 -12.36 -19.16 -1.35
N PRO A 33 -13.14 -18.44 -0.55
CA PRO A 33 -14.25 -17.63 -1.06
C PRO A 33 -13.74 -16.61 -2.08
N THR A 34 -14.44 -16.49 -3.19
CA THR A 34 -14.13 -15.52 -4.24
C THR A 34 -14.68 -14.14 -3.87
N PRO A 35 -13.99 -13.04 -4.28
CA PRO A 35 -14.54 -11.70 -4.14
C PRO A 35 -15.94 -11.58 -4.78
N ASN A 36 -16.82 -10.81 -4.14
CA ASN A 36 -18.22 -10.64 -4.51
C ASN A 36 -18.41 -9.59 -5.62
N CYS A 37 -17.87 -9.89 -6.81
CA CYS A 37 -18.08 -9.10 -8.02
C CYS A 37 -18.19 -9.99 -9.26
N GLY A 38 -18.74 -9.43 -10.35
CA GLY A 38 -18.79 -10.10 -11.64
C GLY A 38 -17.40 -10.46 -12.15
N ALA A 39 -17.28 -11.56 -12.91
CA ALA A 39 -15.99 -12.09 -13.37
C ALA A 39 -15.11 -11.07 -14.12
N ALA A 40 -15.70 -10.13 -14.85
CA ALA A 40 -14.95 -9.06 -15.55
C ALA A 40 -14.20 -8.11 -14.59
N HIS A 41 -14.78 -7.89 -13.42
CA HIS A 41 -14.31 -6.99 -12.36
C HIS A 41 -13.38 -7.68 -11.35
N ARG A 42 -13.13 -8.98 -11.52
CA ARG A 42 -12.34 -9.76 -10.57
C ARG A 42 -10.88 -9.83 -11.00
N ILE A 43 -9.99 -9.70 -10.02
CA ILE A 43 -8.56 -10.01 -10.15
C ILE A 43 -8.23 -11.17 -9.22
N THR A 44 -7.50 -12.14 -9.73
CA THR A 44 -6.91 -13.22 -8.93
C THR A 44 -5.55 -13.53 -9.52
N GLN A 45 -4.51 -13.37 -8.72
CA GLN A 45 -3.13 -13.60 -9.16
C GLN A 45 -2.39 -14.44 -8.14
N THR A 46 -1.80 -15.54 -8.60
CA THR A 46 -0.80 -16.29 -7.84
C THR A 46 0.59 -15.74 -8.18
N LEU A 47 1.36 -15.41 -7.16
CA LEU A 47 2.72 -14.89 -7.27
C LEU A 47 3.75 -15.94 -6.87
N ASP A 48 5.03 -15.61 -7.06
CA ASP A 48 6.16 -16.43 -6.63
C ASP A 48 6.04 -16.79 -5.14
N GLY A 49 6.37 -18.04 -4.80
CA GLY A 49 6.17 -18.59 -3.45
C GLY A 49 4.74 -19.11 -3.18
N GLY A 50 3.81 -18.96 -4.13
CA GLY A 50 2.46 -19.52 -4.05
C GLY A 50 1.45 -18.65 -3.30
N THR A 51 1.80 -17.40 -3.02
CA THR A 51 0.88 -16.39 -2.50
C THR A 51 -0.19 -16.07 -3.53
N VAL A 52 -1.44 -15.88 -3.09
CA VAL A 52 -2.56 -15.49 -3.94
C VAL A 52 -3.16 -14.18 -3.47
N TRP A 53 -3.24 -13.21 -4.38
CA TRP A 53 -4.00 -11.97 -4.19
C TRP A 53 -5.36 -12.09 -4.88
N ARG A 54 -6.40 -11.59 -4.23
CA ARG A 54 -7.77 -11.52 -4.78
C ARG A 54 -8.38 -10.18 -4.45
N MET A 55 -9.09 -9.61 -5.42
CA MET A 55 -9.81 -8.34 -5.25
C MET A 55 -10.84 -8.16 -6.36
N CYS A 56 -11.72 -7.20 -6.15
CA CYS A 56 -12.58 -6.61 -7.16
C CYS A 56 -12.00 -5.24 -7.57
N TRP A 57 -12.33 -4.81 -8.78
CA TRP A 57 -12.10 -3.44 -9.23
C TRP A 57 -13.38 -2.86 -9.83
N HIS A 58 -13.59 -1.57 -9.60
CA HIS A 58 -14.55 -0.77 -10.36
C HIS A 58 -13.96 0.60 -10.66
N TYR A 59 -14.71 1.39 -11.40
CA TYR A 59 -14.31 2.73 -11.82
C TYR A 59 -15.35 3.75 -11.37
N GLU A 60 -14.92 4.74 -10.59
CA GLU A 60 -15.76 5.84 -10.12
C GLU A 60 -15.57 7.07 -11.01
N GLY A 61 -16.64 7.85 -11.20
CA GLY A 61 -16.62 9.06 -12.04
C GLY A 61 -15.81 10.24 -11.51
N ASN A 62 -15.11 10.10 -10.37
CA ASN A 62 -14.20 11.12 -9.84
C ASN A 62 -12.86 10.48 -9.45
N ALA A 63 -12.88 9.46 -8.58
CA ALA A 63 -11.67 8.81 -8.09
C ALA A 63 -10.94 7.93 -9.13
N GLY A 64 -11.60 7.58 -10.24
CA GLY A 64 -11.07 6.63 -11.22
C GLY A 64 -11.06 5.19 -10.68
N LEU A 65 -9.91 4.52 -10.75
CA LEU A 65 -9.77 3.12 -10.31
C LEU A 65 -9.99 2.98 -8.79
N VAL A 66 -10.88 2.07 -8.42
CA VAL A 66 -11.13 1.68 -7.02
C VAL A 66 -10.94 0.17 -6.88
N LEU A 67 -10.30 -0.25 -5.79
CA LEU A 67 -10.09 -1.65 -5.44
C LEU A 67 -10.92 -2.02 -4.21
N ASP A 68 -11.70 -3.10 -4.34
CA ASP A 68 -12.58 -3.60 -3.31
C ASP A 68 -12.23 -5.04 -2.91
N GLU A 69 -12.59 -5.41 -1.68
CA GLU A 69 -12.42 -6.76 -1.13
C GLU A 69 -11.01 -7.35 -1.31
N VAL A 70 -9.99 -6.49 -1.14
CA VAL A 70 -8.59 -6.88 -1.27
C VAL A 70 -8.23 -7.90 -0.19
N SER A 71 -7.80 -9.07 -0.62
CA SER A 71 -7.38 -10.15 0.27
C SER A 71 -6.09 -10.80 -0.21
N TYR A 72 -5.33 -11.23 0.78
CA TYR A 72 -4.00 -11.80 0.67
C TYR A 72 -4.00 -13.21 1.28
N GLN A 73 -3.56 -14.21 0.52
CA GLN A 73 -3.43 -15.58 1.00
C GLN A 73 -2.02 -16.10 0.73
N PRO A 74 -1.13 -16.08 1.73
CA PRO A 74 0.15 -16.77 1.59
C PRO A 74 -0.07 -18.28 1.56
N LYS A 75 0.84 -19.01 0.91
CA LYS A 75 0.75 -20.47 0.69
C LYS A 75 0.44 -21.28 1.95
N GLY A 76 0.93 -20.84 3.11
CA GLY A 76 0.77 -21.52 4.41
C GLY A 76 -0.51 -21.17 5.19
N GLU A 77 -1.39 -20.32 4.67
CA GLU A 77 -2.66 -19.92 5.29
C GLU A 77 -3.84 -20.62 4.60
N ARG A 78 -4.72 -21.22 5.40
CA ARG A 78 -5.89 -21.97 4.90
C ARG A 78 -6.95 -21.06 4.29
N THR A 79 -7.11 -19.87 4.85
CA THR A 79 -8.11 -18.90 4.42
C THR A 79 -7.44 -17.57 4.04
N PRO A 80 -8.00 -16.82 3.08
CA PRO A 80 -7.50 -15.49 2.76
C PRO A 80 -7.61 -14.55 3.96
N VAL A 81 -6.56 -13.75 4.17
CA VAL A 81 -6.59 -12.62 5.08
C VAL A 81 -7.17 -11.44 4.32
N LYS A 82 -8.38 -10.99 4.70
CA LYS A 82 -8.93 -9.72 4.20
C LYS A 82 -8.05 -8.57 4.68
N VAL A 83 -7.78 -7.60 3.80
CA VAL A 83 -6.86 -6.48 4.04
C VAL A 83 -7.57 -5.14 3.91
N LEU A 84 -8.06 -4.80 2.71
CA LEU A 84 -8.79 -3.57 2.43
C LEU A 84 -10.21 -3.94 2.00
N THR A 85 -11.20 -3.31 2.63
CA THR A 85 -12.59 -3.37 2.17
C THR A 85 -12.73 -2.55 0.89
N THR A 86 -12.18 -1.33 0.87
CA THR A 86 -12.14 -0.44 -0.29
C THR A 86 -10.87 0.41 -0.24
N ALA A 87 -10.26 0.72 -1.39
CA ALA A 87 -9.13 1.64 -1.49
C ALA A 87 -9.18 2.43 -2.80
N LYS A 88 -8.97 3.75 -2.72
CA LYS A 88 -9.02 4.67 -3.87
C LYS A 88 -8.18 5.92 -3.67
N LEU A 89 -7.90 6.61 -4.77
CA LEU A 89 -7.49 8.02 -4.70
C LEU A 89 -8.61 8.86 -4.10
N ALA A 90 -8.21 9.85 -3.33
CA ALA A 90 -9.08 10.72 -2.55
C ALA A 90 -8.95 12.19 -2.92
N GLN A 91 -7.84 12.62 -3.50
CA GLN A 91 -7.67 13.89 -4.22
C GLN A 91 -6.30 13.92 -4.90
N ILE A 92 -6.17 14.73 -5.95
CA ILE A 92 -4.90 15.31 -6.41
C ILE A 92 -5.09 16.82 -6.39
N HIS A 93 -4.44 17.50 -5.45
CA HIS A 93 -4.56 18.95 -5.24
C HIS A 93 -3.32 19.68 -5.77
N VAL A 94 -3.52 20.57 -6.75
CA VAL A 94 -2.47 21.21 -7.55
C VAL A 94 -2.53 22.75 -7.43
N PRO A 95 -1.94 23.34 -6.38
CA PRO A 95 -1.78 24.79 -6.25
C PRO A 95 -0.54 25.27 -6.98
N TYR A 96 -0.68 26.35 -7.75
CA TYR A 96 0.43 27.05 -8.39
C TYR A 96 1.01 28.11 -7.45
N ASP A 97 2.34 28.26 -7.46
CA ASP A 97 3.07 29.15 -6.55
C ASP A 97 2.80 30.64 -6.84
N ASP A 98 2.26 30.94 -8.03
CA ASP A 98 1.82 32.28 -8.40
C ASP A 98 0.49 32.71 -7.78
N GLY A 99 -0.23 31.77 -7.16
CA GLY A 99 -1.53 31.96 -6.53
C GLY A 99 -2.68 32.23 -7.51
N ARG A 100 -2.47 32.12 -8.82
CA ARG A 100 -3.52 32.34 -9.83
C ARG A 100 -4.42 31.13 -9.98
N ASN A 101 -3.85 29.93 -9.91
CA ASN A 101 -4.53 28.67 -10.16
C ASN A 101 -4.38 27.67 -9.00
N GLU A 102 -5.46 26.98 -8.68
CA GLU A 102 -5.53 25.89 -7.70
C GLU A 102 -6.58 24.89 -8.17
N TYR A 103 -6.17 23.62 -8.33
CA TYR A 103 -7.02 22.58 -8.88
C TYR A 103 -7.20 21.41 -7.93
N ASP A 104 -8.43 20.90 -7.85
CA ASP A 104 -8.78 19.61 -7.28
C ASP A 104 -9.12 18.67 -8.43
N ASP A 105 -8.14 17.91 -8.93
CA ASP A 105 -8.28 17.25 -10.23
C ASP A 105 -9.37 16.18 -10.25
N LEU A 106 -9.51 15.43 -9.15
CA LEU A 106 -10.47 14.33 -9.05
C LEU A 106 -11.92 14.84 -9.03
N THR A 107 -12.15 15.97 -8.37
CA THR A 107 -13.51 16.47 -8.09
C THR A 107 -13.87 17.72 -8.89
N GLY A 108 -12.91 18.34 -9.56
CA GLY A 108 -13.09 19.60 -10.29
C GLY A 108 -12.62 19.60 -11.74
N GLN A 109 -11.69 18.72 -12.14
CA GLN A 109 -11.07 18.77 -13.49
C GLN A 109 -11.33 17.54 -14.37
N GLY A 110 -12.26 16.66 -13.95
CA GLY A 110 -12.69 15.53 -14.77
C GLY A 110 -11.64 14.42 -14.92
N PHE A 111 -10.79 14.23 -13.89
CA PHE A 111 -9.76 13.19 -13.85
C PHE A 111 -10.22 11.84 -14.39
N ALA A 112 -11.33 11.32 -13.88
CA ALA A 112 -11.84 10.00 -14.26
C ALA A 112 -12.31 9.96 -15.72
N GLN A 113 -12.88 11.05 -16.22
CA GLN A 113 -13.33 11.18 -17.61
C GLN A 113 -12.15 11.22 -18.58
N GLY A 114 -10.98 11.68 -18.11
CA GLY A 114 -9.72 11.67 -18.85
C GLY A 114 -9.01 10.31 -18.94
N LEU A 115 -9.67 9.18 -18.67
CA LEU A 115 -9.06 7.85 -18.80
C LEU A 115 -8.55 7.62 -20.22
N GLN A 116 -7.26 7.31 -20.34
CA GLN A 116 -6.61 7.07 -21.63
C GLN A 116 -6.76 5.60 -22.05
N LYS A 117 -6.87 5.39 -23.36
CA LYS A 117 -6.76 4.06 -23.97
C LYS A 117 -5.29 3.64 -23.93
N LEU A 118 -5.00 2.48 -23.36
CA LEU A 118 -3.65 1.91 -23.33
C LEU A 118 -3.34 1.17 -24.62
N ASP A 119 -2.14 1.36 -25.15
CA ASP A 119 -1.56 0.49 -26.16
C ASP A 119 -1.17 -0.88 -25.55
N PRO A 120 -1.30 -2.01 -26.27
CA PRO A 120 -0.84 -3.31 -25.79
C PRO A 120 0.61 -3.34 -25.28
N ALA A 121 1.51 -2.52 -25.86
CA ALA A 121 2.90 -2.42 -25.44
C ALA A 121 3.07 -1.81 -24.04
N GLU A 122 2.10 -1.01 -23.57
CA GLU A 122 2.12 -0.43 -22.23
C GLU A 122 1.84 -1.49 -21.15
N CYS A 123 1.11 -2.55 -21.49
CA CYS A 123 0.73 -3.62 -20.56
C CYS A 123 1.42 -4.97 -20.90
N PRO A 124 2.77 -5.02 -20.91
CA PRO A 124 3.50 -6.19 -21.39
C PRO A 124 3.20 -7.43 -20.55
N GLY A 125 2.85 -8.53 -21.21
CA GLY A 125 2.52 -9.81 -20.57
C GLY A 125 1.24 -9.77 -19.71
N GLY A 126 0.47 -8.69 -19.80
CA GLY A 126 -0.74 -8.49 -19.02
C GLY A 126 -2.02 -8.56 -19.84
N THR A 127 -3.11 -8.12 -19.23
CA THR A 127 -4.42 -7.96 -19.87
C THR A 127 -4.88 -6.52 -19.67
N ILE A 128 -5.24 -5.87 -20.77
CA ILE A 128 -5.92 -4.57 -20.72
C ILE A 128 -7.42 -4.84 -20.63
N LYS A 129 -8.04 -4.32 -19.57
CA LYS A 129 -9.47 -4.42 -19.32
C LYS A 129 -10.19 -3.18 -19.83
N THR A 130 -11.37 -3.41 -20.40
CA THR A 130 -12.29 -2.34 -20.78
C THR A 130 -12.98 -1.79 -19.54
N VAL A 131 -12.95 -0.47 -19.42
CA VAL A 131 -13.54 0.32 -18.35
C VAL A 131 -14.66 1.14 -18.96
N ARG A 132 -15.87 1.02 -18.41
CA ARG A 132 -16.97 1.90 -18.75
C ARG A 132 -16.88 3.17 -17.88
N VAL A 133 -16.50 4.29 -18.48
CA VAL A 133 -16.22 5.55 -17.79
C VAL A 133 -17.52 6.29 -17.45
N PRO A 134 -17.85 6.49 -16.15
CA PRO A 134 -19.03 7.25 -15.76
C PRO A 134 -18.88 8.73 -16.15
N GLY A 135 -19.87 9.26 -16.89
CA GLY A 135 -19.86 10.65 -17.34
C GLY A 135 -18.77 10.96 -18.37
N ALA A 136 -18.35 9.97 -19.17
CA ALA A 136 -17.31 10.12 -20.20
C ALA A 136 -17.49 11.39 -21.07
N TYR A 137 -16.37 12.01 -21.47
CA TYR A 137 -16.38 13.17 -22.36
C TYR A 137 -17.03 12.89 -23.71
N ASP A 138 -16.93 11.65 -24.20
CA ASP A 138 -17.71 11.14 -25.32
C ASP A 138 -18.73 10.10 -24.81
N PRO A 139 -19.98 10.50 -24.51
CA PRO A 139 -21.01 9.59 -24.04
C PRO A 139 -21.42 8.51 -25.05
N ALA A 140 -21.11 8.69 -26.35
CA ALA A 140 -21.38 7.68 -27.37
C ALA A 140 -20.35 6.52 -27.32
N HIS A 141 -19.15 6.78 -26.80
CA HIS A 141 -18.08 5.80 -26.67
C HIS A 141 -17.48 5.78 -25.25
N PRO A 142 -18.28 5.42 -24.22
CA PRO A 142 -17.85 5.49 -22.82
C PRO A 142 -16.90 4.35 -22.42
N ASP A 143 -16.68 3.36 -23.28
CA ASP A 143 -15.89 2.17 -23.00
C ASP A 143 -14.44 2.37 -23.46
N VAL A 144 -13.51 2.42 -22.50
CA VAL A 144 -12.08 2.67 -22.73
C VAL A 144 -11.27 1.44 -22.31
N SER A 145 -10.38 0.95 -23.17
CA SER A 145 -9.42 -0.09 -22.79
C SER A 145 -8.27 0.53 -21.97
N GLY A 146 -8.54 0.81 -20.70
CA GLY A 146 -7.73 1.74 -19.89
C GLY A 146 -7.15 1.17 -18.59
N LEU A 147 -7.44 -0.08 -18.22
CA LEU A 147 -6.91 -0.72 -17.00
C LEU A 147 -5.97 -1.87 -17.36
N CYS A 148 -4.68 -1.71 -17.10
CA CYS A 148 -3.73 -2.81 -17.20
C CYS A 148 -3.74 -3.67 -15.94
N ALA A 149 -3.76 -4.98 -16.11
CA ALA A 149 -3.44 -5.95 -15.07
C ALA A 149 -2.30 -6.87 -15.56
N THR A 150 -1.13 -6.80 -14.93
CA THR A 150 0.05 -7.58 -15.31
C THR A 150 0.87 -8.00 -14.09
N THR A 151 2.01 -8.65 -14.31
CA THR A 151 3.04 -8.84 -13.29
C THR A 151 4.33 -8.14 -13.68
N ARG A 152 5.05 -7.58 -12.70
CA ARG A 152 6.32 -6.90 -12.92
C ARG A 152 7.39 -7.46 -11.99
N ALA A 153 8.60 -7.64 -12.49
CA ALA A 153 9.72 -8.08 -11.65
C ALA A 153 10.03 -7.02 -10.58
N ARG A 154 10.26 -7.48 -9.34
CA ARG A 154 10.60 -6.62 -8.19
C ARG A 154 12.03 -6.81 -7.68
N GLY A 155 12.77 -7.75 -8.29
CA GLY A 155 14.09 -8.18 -7.80
C GLY A 155 13.97 -9.19 -6.66
N HIS A 156 14.95 -9.21 -5.74
CA HIS A 156 14.98 -10.17 -4.65
C HIS A 156 13.79 -10.02 -3.70
N ALA A 157 13.00 -11.08 -3.56
CA ALA A 157 12.03 -11.22 -2.48
C ALA A 157 12.71 -11.55 -1.14
N TYR A 158 13.77 -12.36 -1.19
CA TYR A 158 14.71 -12.53 -0.08
C TYR A 158 16.05 -13.08 -0.60
N ARG A 159 17.08 -12.91 0.22
CA ARG A 159 18.39 -13.55 0.05
C ARG A 159 19.02 -13.78 1.42
N MET A 160 19.51 -14.99 1.65
CA MET A 160 20.25 -15.41 2.83
C MET A 160 21.37 -16.36 2.40
N GLY A 161 22.59 -16.17 2.89
CA GLY A 161 23.72 -17.00 2.52
C GLY A 161 24.79 -17.03 3.61
N PRO A 162 25.75 -17.98 3.50
CA PRO A 162 26.85 -18.13 4.44
C PRO A 162 27.85 -16.97 4.42
N TYR A 163 28.69 -16.89 5.45
CA TYR A 163 29.91 -16.08 5.38
C TYR A 163 30.88 -16.62 4.33
N PRO A 164 31.79 -15.78 3.79
CA PRO A 164 32.85 -16.25 2.90
C PRO A 164 33.65 -17.40 3.53
N GLY A 165 33.74 -18.53 2.83
CA GLY A 165 34.47 -19.73 3.27
C GLY A 165 33.62 -20.80 3.97
N GLU A 166 32.40 -20.49 4.39
CA GLU A 166 31.47 -21.48 4.95
C GLU A 166 30.79 -22.30 3.84
N ARG A 167 30.60 -23.60 4.11
CA ARG A 167 29.88 -24.51 3.21
C ARG A 167 28.41 -24.60 3.64
N ALA A 168 27.61 -23.60 3.30
CA ALA A 168 26.16 -23.64 3.48
C ALA A 168 25.39 -23.26 2.21
N LYS A 169 24.12 -23.66 2.14
CA LYS A 169 23.24 -23.36 1.02
C LYS A 169 22.82 -21.89 1.04
N ILE A 170 22.82 -21.26 -0.13
CA ILE A 170 22.18 -19.95 -0.33
C ILE A 170 20.67 -20.16 -0.54
N TYR A 171 19.87 -19.43 0.23
CA TYR A 171 18.43 -19.34 0.05
C TYR A 171 18.08 -17.98 -0.57
N GLN A 172 17.48 -17.99 -1.76
CA GLN A 172 17.08 -16.76 -2.44
C GLN A 172 15.83 -16.98 -3.28
N LEU A 173 15.09 -15.90 -3.52
CA LEU A 173 13.94 -15.86 -4.41
C LEU A 173 13.92 -14.51 -5.13
N GLN A 174 13.76 -14.52 -6.46
CA GLN A 174 13.34 -13.34 -7.22
C GLN A 174 11.81 -13.27 -7.17
N GLY A 175 11.27 -12.08 -6.92
CA GLY A 175 9.84 -11.86 -6.84
C GLY A 175 9.28 -11.10 -8.04
N LYS A 176 7.99 -11.31 -8.25
CA LYS A 176 7.13 -10.46 -9.06
C LYS A 176 6.01 -9.87 -8.21
N ASP A 177 5.60 -8.67 -8.57
CA ASP A 177 4.41 -8.04 -8.05
C ASP A 177 3.27 -8.17 -9.06
N LEU A 178 2.04 -8.37 -8.58
CA LEU A 178 0.85 -8.07 -9.36
C LEU A 178 0.76 -6.54 -9.48
N LEU A 179 0.65 -6.04 -10.70
CA LEU A 179 0.57 -4.62 -11.02
C LEU A 179 -0.79 -4.32 -11.67
N LEU A 180 -1.53 -3.39 -11.07
CA LEU A 180 -2.74 -2.79 -11.64
C LEU A 180 -2.49 -1.29 -11.84
N TYR A 181 -2.78 -0.76 -13.02
CA TYR A 181 -2.71 0.69 -13.22
C TYR A 181 -3.66 1.22 -14.31
N THR A 182 -3.98 2.51 -14.19
CA THR A 182 -4.66 3.33 -15.22
C THR A 182 -3.83 4.59 -15.51
N VAL A 183 -4.02 5.18 -16.69
CA VAL A 183 -3.46 6.48 -17.06
C VAL A 183 -4.62 7.46 -17.28
N ASN A 184 -4.59 8.58 -16.57
CA ASN A 184 -5.65 9.59 -16.58
C ASN A 184 -5.08 10.95 -16.96
N LYS A 185 -5.64 11.59 -17.98
CA LYS A 185 -5.22 12.90 -18.46
C LYS A 185 -6.09 14.01 -17.84
N VAL A 186 -5.44 15.05 -17.34
CA VAL A 186 -6.09 16.28 -16.85
C VAL A 186 -5.37 17.47 -17.43
N GLY A 187 -6.00 18.15 -18.40
CA GLY A 187 -5.36 19.20 -19.18
C GLY A 187 -4.07 18.67 -19.85
N TRP A 188 -2.93 19.20 -19.42
CA TRP A 188 -1.60 18.89 -19.96
C TRP A 188 -0.91 17.75 -19.21
N TYR A 189 -1.37 17.43 -18.00
CA TYR A 189 -0.79 16.39 -17.16
C TYR A 189 -1.40 15.02 -17.43
N GLU A 190 -0.60 14.00 -17.18
CA GLU A 190 -1.06 12.61 -17.10
C GLU A 190 -0.64 12.00 -15.77
N TYR A 191 -1.58 11.26 -15.18
CA TYR A 191 -1.42 10.61 -13.89
C TYR A 191 -1.53 9.09 -14.05
N ILE A 192 -0.47 8.38 -13.69
CA ILE A 192 -0.42 6.92 -13.68
C ILE A 192 -0.78 6.44 -12.27
N SER A 193 -2.01 5.98 -12.07
CA SER A 193 -2.49 5.48 -10.77
C SER A 193 -2.12 4.01 -10.62
N GLU A 194 -1.17 3.70 -9.74
CA GLU A 194 -0.49 2.41 -9.68
C GLU A 194 -0.69 1.68 -8.34
N TRP A 195 -1.10 0.41 -8.41
CA TRP A 195 -1.20 -0.49 -7.26
C TRP A 195 -0.40 -1.76 -7.51
N ARG A 196 0.63 -1.99 -6.68
CA ARG A 196 1.46 -3.20 -6.70
C ARG A 196 1.21 -4.07 -5.49
N PHE A 197 1.05 -5.38 -5.71
CA PHE A 197 0.81 -6.37 -4.66
C PHE A 197 1.90 -7.43 -4.68
N SER A 198 2.55 -7.62 -3.54
CA SER A 198 3.76 -8.41 -3.40
C SER A 198 3.51 -9.83 -2.88
N GLY A 199 4.38 -10.78 -3.23
CA GLY A 199 4.30 -12.16 -2.74
C GLY A 199 4.42 -12.30 -1.21
N ASP A 200 5.06 -11.34 -0.55
CA ASP A 200 5.22 -11.28 0.91
C ASP A 200 4.07 -10.55 1.65
N GLY A 201 3.09 -10.03 0.90
CA GLY A 201 1.95 -9.30 1.45
C GLY A 201 2.09 -7.78 1.40
N ALA A 202 3.25 -7.22 1.03
CA ALA A 202 3.38 -5.77 0.87
C ALA A 202 2.50 -5.22 -0.26
N MET A 203 2.07 -3.98 -0.12
CA MET A 203 1.44 -3.22 -1.20
C MET A 203 2.21 -1.93 -1.41
N THR A 204 2.51 -1.59 -2.66
CA THR A 204 3.08 -0.28 -3.03
C THR A 204 2.03 0.48 -3.82
N VAL A 205 1.67 1.68 -3.36
CA VAL A 205 0.57 2.48 -3.88
C VAL A 205 1.13 3.83 -4.30
N GLN A 206 0.99 4.20 -5.57
CA GLN A 206 1.66 5.37 -6.14
C GLN A 206 0.81 6.08 -7.18
N VAL A 207 1.11 7.36 -7.38
CA VAL A 207 0.74 8.13 -8.56
C VAL A 207 2.02 8.62 -9.22
N GLY A 208 2.14 8.39 -10.53
CA GLY A 208 3.19 8.98 -11.36
C GLY A 208 2.62 10.19 -12.10
N ALA A 209 3.21 11.38 -11.92
CA ALA A 209 2.86 12.59 -12.69
C ALA A 209 3.80 12.73 -13.90
N THR A 210 3.24 12.91 -15.09
CA THR A 210 3.92 13.04 -16.39
C THR A 210 3.08 13.91 -17.34
N GLY A 211 3.29 13.83 -18.65
CA GLY A 211 2.63 14.67 -19.66
C GLY A 211 3.52 15.84 -20.09
N THR A 212 2.92 17.02 -20.17
CA THR A 212 3.61 18.26 -20.58
C THR A 212 3.46 19.31 -19.48
N VAL A 213 4.55 20.02 -19.16
CA VAL A 213 4.51 21.22 -18.30
C VAL A 213 3.53 22.23 -18.89
N SER A 214 2.72 22.90 -18.05
CA SER A 214 1.65 23.80 -18.51
C SER A 214 2.14 24.84 -19.53
N PRO A 215 1.67 24.84 -20.79
CA PRO A 215 2.01 25.80 -21.84
C PRO A 215 1.56 27.24 -21.55
N GLY A 216 0.67 27.43 -20.58
CA GLY A 216 0.08 28.73 -20.25
C GLY A 216 0.84 29.55 -19.20
N ASP A 217 1.78 28.94 -18.48
CA ASP A 217 2.33 29.49 -17.24
C ASP A 217 3.86 29.67 -17.33
N TYR A 218 4.33 30.38 -18.37
CA TYR A 218 5.75 30.59 -18.67
C TYR A 218 6.26 32.01 -18.35
N ASP A 219 5.52 32.82 -17.59
CA ASP A 219 5.86 34.20 -17.22
C ASP A 219 6.44 34.36 -15.80
N ALA A 220 6.70 33.26 -15.07
CA ALA A 220 7.09 33.26 -13.65
C ALA A 220 8.58 33.55 -13.38
N GLY A 221 9.11 34.62 -13.97
CA GLY A 221 10.51 35.07 -13.82
C GLY A 221 10.86 35.75 -12.48
N ASP A 222 9.91 35.86 -11.56
CA ASP A 222 10.06 36.59 -10.29
C ASP A 222 10.43 35.70 -9.09
N GLY A 223 10.94 34.50 -9.37
CA GLY A 223 11.34 33.50 -8.37
C GLY A 223 10.25 32.49 -8.03
N ARG A 224 9.05 32.61 -8.60
CA ARG A 224 7.95 31.63 -8.48
C ARG A 224 7.98 30.55 -9.56
N GLY A 225 8.94 30.59 -10.46
CA GLY A 225 9.15 29.61 -11.52
C GLY A 225 10.63 29.36 -11.78
N ALA A 226 10.89 28.47 -12.74
CA ALA A 226 12.23 28.14 -13.19
C ALA A 226 12.36 28.34 -14.71
N PRO A 227 13.51 28.84 -15.19
CA PRO A 227 13.71 29.04 -16.62
C PRO A 227 13.71 27.70 -17.35
N LEU A 228 13.02 27.66 -18.49
CA LEU A 228 13.02 26.55 -19.42
C LEU A 228 13.45 27.02 -20.82
N GLY A 229 14.07 26.11 -21.55
CA GLY A 229 14.45 26.34 -22.94
C GLY A 229 15.61 27.33 -23.11
N LYS A 230 15.84 27.72 -24.36
CA LYS A 230 17.05 28.47 -24.74
C LYS A 230 17.03 29.90 -24.22
N GLY A 231 18.01 30.22 -23.38
CA GLY A 231 18.30 31.60 -22.99
C GLY A 231 17.33 32.18 -21.97
N ALA A 232 16.67 31.32 -21.17
CA ALA A 232 15.81 31.73 -20.05
C ALA A 232 14.78 32.80 -20.44
N LYS A 233 14.11 32.60 -21.57
CA LYS A 233 13.03 33.50 -22.04
C LYS A 233 11.67 33.11 -21.46
N ASP A 234 11.51 31.83 -21.16
CA ASP A 234 10.29 31.24 -20.66
C ASP A 234 10.57 30.67 -19.26
N TYR A 235 9.67 30.91 -18.30
CA TYR A 235 9.80 30.51 -16.90
C TYR A 235 8.55 29.75 -16.46
N ALA A 236 8.64 28.42 -16.40
CA ALA A 236 7.53 27.59 -15.96
C ALA A 236 7.22 27.83 -14.47
N THR A 237 5.97 28.15 -14.17
CA THR A 237 5.49 28.37 -12.80
C THR A 237 5.61 27.09 -11.98
N SER A 238 6.27 27.21 -10.83
CA SER A 238 6.38 26.14 -9.85
C SER A 238 5.01 25.85 -9.22
N HIS A 239 4.79 24.61 -8.84
CA HIS A 239 3.51 24.17 -8.27
C HIS A 239 3.70 22.93 -7.40
N SER A 240 2.68 22.59 -6.59
CA SER A 240 2.69 21.35 -5.81
C SER A 240 1.72 20.33 -6.37
N HIS A 241 1.97 19.05 -6.17
CA HIS A 241 1.01 17.95 -6.33
C HIS A 241 0.81 17.29 -4.98
N ASN A 242 -0.36 17.45 -4.35
CA ASN A 242 -0.69 16.82 -3.08
C ASN A 242 -1.68 15.69 -3.33
N VAL A 243 -1.22 14.45 -3.25
CA VAL A 243 -2.01 13.26 -3.57
C VAL A 243 -2.48 12.58 -2.30
N PHE A 244 -3.79 12.34 -2.23
CA PHE A 244 -4.43 11.68 -1.12
C PHE A 244 -4.96 10.31 -1.54
N TRP A 245 -4.83 9.33 -0.65
CA TRP A 245 -5.50 8.03 -0.76
C TRP A 245 -6.42 7.81 0.42
N ARG A 246 -7.58 7.21 0.19
CA ARG A 246 -8.54 6.79 1.22
C ARG A 246 -8.55 5.28 1.33
N LEU A 247 -8.17 4.77 2.50
CA LEU A 247 -8.00 3.35 2.79
C LEU A 247 -8.99 2.90 3.86
N ASN A 248 -9.92 2.04 3.46
CA ASN A 248 -10.86 1.40 4.37
C ASN A 248 -10.37 -0.01 4.67
N PHE A 249 -9.68 -0.20 5.79
CA PHE A 249 -9.21 -1.53 6.18
C PHE A 249 -10.36 -2.46 6.57
N GLY A 250 -10.20 -3.73 6.24
CA GLY A 250 -11.12 -4.82 6.59
C GLY A 250 -10.36 -5.99 7.21
N LEU A 251 -9.32 -5.70 8.01
CA LEU A 251 -8.36 -6.71 8.46
C LEU A 251 -9.03 -7.79 9.31
N GLY A 252 -8.86 -9.05 8.89
CA GLY A 252 -9.52 -10.18 9.55
C GLY A 252 -11.03 -10.22 9.33
N GLY A 253 -11.55 -9.48 8.35
CA GLY A 253 -12.97 -9.42 8.01
C GLY A 253 -13.81 -8.55 8.94
N SER A 254 -13.18 -7.67 9.71
CA SER A 254 -13.85 -6.72 10.60
C SER A 254 -13.61 -5.29 10.14
N ALA A 255 -14.67 -4.47 10.24
CA ALA A 255 -14.57 -3.01 10.14
C ALA A 255 -13.98 -2.39 11.42
N ALA A 256 -14.07 -3.10 12.55
CA ALA A 256 -13.62 -2.64 13.87
C ALA A 256 -12.10 -2.78 14.07
N ASN A 257 -11.34 -2.22 13.13
CA ASN A 257 -9.88 -2.13 13.21
C ASN A 257 -9.45 -1.10 14.26
N LYS A 258 -8.21 -1.21 14.72
CA LYS A 258 -7.60 -0.26 15.67
C LYS A 258 -6.37 0.37 15.04
N VAL A 259 -6.05 1.60 15.44
CA VAL A 259 -4.82 2.26 15.02
C VAL A 259 -3.87 2.33 16.21
N GLU A 260 -2.60 2.04 15.98
CA GLU A 260 -1.54 2.17 16.98
C GLU A 260 -0.42 3.06 16.43
N GLN A 261 -0.02 4.04 17.23
CA GLN A 261 1.14 4.88 16.98
C GLN A 261 2.35 4.32 17.72
N PHE A 262 3.49 4.30 17.03
CA PHE A 262 4.78 3.96 17.60
C PHE A 262 5.65 5.21 17.61
N ASP A 263 6.26 5.51 18.75
CA ASP A 263 7.27 6.55 18.89
C ASP A 263 8.49 5.96 19.56
N SER A 264 9.64 6.07 18.92
CA SER A 264 10.91 5.68 19.53
C SER A 264 11.72 6.91 19.92
N ALA A 265 12.14 6.97 21.18
CA ALA A 265 12.94 8.06 21.72
C ALA A 265 14.37 7.59 21.98
N THR A 266 15.34 8.37 21.51
CA THR A 266 16.77 8.12 21.73
C THR A 266 17.24 8.77 23.01
N THR A 267 17.92 8.00 23.86
CA THR A 267 18.65 8.49 25.03
C THR A 267 20.14 8.46 24.73
N VAL A 268 20.73 9.64 24.52
CA VAL A 268 22.18 9.80 24.36
C VAL A 268 22.87 9.57 25.71
N ARG A 269 24.01 8.89 25.69
CA ARG A 269 24.79 8.61 26.89
C ARG A 269 26.13 9.38 26.82
N PRO A 270 26.38 10.31 27.75
CA PRO A 270 27.47 11.28 27.63
C PRO A 270 28.87 10.70 27.86
N ASP A 271 28.99 9.47 28.35
CA ASP A 271 30.26 8.80 28.65
C ASP A 271 30.78 7.93 27.50
N GLY A 272 30.38 8.24 26.27
CA GLY A 272 30.78 7.48 25.07
C GLY A 272 30.10 6.11 24.93
N ARG A 273 29.18 5.75 25.83
CA ARG A 273 28.36 4.53 25.67
C ARG A 273 27.40 4.66 24.50
N THR A 274 27.12 3.52 23.86
CA THR A 274 26.11 3.44 22.79
C THR A 274 24.76 3.98 23.31
N PRO A 275 24.13 4.91 22.57
CA PRO A 275 22.77 5.38 22.87
C PRO A 275 21.77 4.23 22.95
N THR A 276 20.69 4.42 23.71
CA THR A 276 19.55 3.49 23.70
C THR A 276 18.34 4.12 23.06
N ILE A 277 17.53 3.29 22.40
CA ILE A 277 16.26 3.70 21.83
C ILE A 277 15.16 2.92 22.54
N ARG A 278 14.12 3.63 23.02
CA ARG A 278 12.95 3.01 23.62
C ARG A 278 11.70 3.36 22.81
N THR A 279 11.00 2.34 22.36
CA THR A 279 9.74 2.49 21.63
C THR A 279 8.55 2.46 22.58
N THR A 280 7.65 3.43 22.45
CA THR A 280 6.35 3.44 23.11
C THR A 280 5.27 3.22 22.06
N ARG A 281 4.36 2.30 22.33
CA ARG A 281 3.18 2.03 21.51
C ARG A 281 1.95 2.63 22.18
N ARG A 282 1.20 3.48 21.47
CA ARG A 282 -0.03 4.11 21.99
C ARG A 282 -1.21 3.80 21.07
N PRO A 283 -2.37 3.40 21.61
CA PRO A 283 -3.58 3.30 20.80
C PRO A 283 -4.05 4.69 20.40
N VAL A 284 -4.47 4.83 19.13
CA VAL A 284 -5.14 6.02 18.62
C VAL A 284 -6.64 5.74 18.70
N THR A 285 -7.29 6.28 19.72
CA THR A 285 -8.71 5.97 20.06
C THR A 285 -9.70 7.02 19.58
N LYS A 286 -9.19 8.17 19.12
CA LYS A 286 -9.93 9.27 18.52
C LYS A 286 -9.26 9.67 17.23
N GLU A 287 -10.01 10.36 16.38
CA GLU A 287 -9.49 10.90 15.13
C GLU A 287 -8.20 11.69 15.34
N LEU A 288 -7.29 11.56 14.39
CA LEU A 288 -5.94 12.07 14.49
C LEU A 288 -5.46 12.55 13.12
N ALA A 289 -4.83 13.73 13.08
CA ALA A 289 -3.93 14.13 12.01
C ALA A 289 -2.50 14.00 12.54
N GLY A 290 -1.60 13.42 11.75
CA GLY A 290 -0.27 13.05 12.23
C GLY A 290 0.80 13.07 11.15
N ASP A 291 2.02 13.33 11.59
CA ASP A 291 3.21 13.41 10.75
C ASP A 291 4.16 12.26 11.04
N ALA A 292 4.49 11.49 10.01
CA ALA A 292 5.54 10.50 10.13
C ALA A 292 6.86 11.20 10.42
N GLY A 293 7.73 10.52 11.15
CA GLY A 293 9.04 11.05 11.48
C GLY A 293 10.06 9.92 11.50
N PRO A 294 11.35 10.25 11.68
CA PRO A 294 12.43 9.26 11.63
C PRO A 294 12.19 8.02 12.53
N LEU A 295 11.46 8.20 13.63
CA LEU A 295 11.13 7.17 14.61
C LEU A 295 9.64 7.17 15.02
N ARG A 296 8.77 7.77 14.21
CA ARG A 296 7.31 7.80 14.42
C ARG A 296 6.59 7.21 13.21
N TRP A 297 5.70 6.26 13.47
CA TRP A 297 4.90 5.58 12.44
C TRP A 297 3.61 5.00 13.03
N TRP A 298 2.73 4.52 12.16
CA TRP A 298 1.44 3.93 12.53
C TRP A 298 1.22 2.57 11.88
N ARG A 299 0.42 1.74 12.57
CA ARG A 299 -0.19 0.56 11.98
C ARG A 299 -1.68 0.51 12.21
N VAL A 300 -2.36 -0.18 11.30
CA VAL A 300 -3.76 -0.60 11.45
C VAL A 300 -3.78 -2.06 11.87
N VAL A 301 -4.41 -2.35 13.00
CA VAL A 301 -4.49 -3.65 13.64
C VAL A 301 -5.90 -4.20 13.46
N GLY A 302 -5.99 -5.42 12.91
CA GLY A 302 -7.26 -6.07 12.63
C GLY A 302 -7.74 -7.05 13.69
N ALA A 303 -8.80 -7.75 13.33
CA ALA A 303 -9.24 -8.92 14.07
C ALA A 303 -8.33 -10.13 13.80
N GLY A 304 -8.15 -10.98 14.81
CA GLY A 304 -7.37 -12.21 14.71
C GLY A 304 -5.88 -12.04 15.03
N ARG A 305 -5.21 -13.18 15.12
CA ARG A 305 -3.79 -13.30 15.46
C ARG A 305 -3.09 -14.24 14.48
N ASN A 306 -1.79 -14.07 14.28
CA ASN A 306 -0.97 -15.07 13.60
C ASN A 306 -0.77 -16.31 14.49
N LYS A 307 -0.01 -17.30 14.00
CA LYS A 307 0.24 -18.56 14.71
C LYS A 307 1.06 -18.39 16.00
N ASP A 308 1.74 -17.26 16.19
CA ASP A 308 2.47 -16.91 17.42
C ASP A 308 1.62 -16.12 18.40
N GLY A 309 0.34 -15.89 18.07
CA GLY A 309 -0.54 -15.09 18.89
C GLY A 309 -0.26 -13.60 18.79
N HIS A 310 0.45 -13.08 17.79
CA HIS A 310 0.59 -11.64 17.58
C HIS A 310 -0.61 -11.08 16.78
N PRO A 311 -1.09 -9.86 17.08
CA PRO A 311 -2.23 -9.29 16.39
C PRO A 311 -1.88 -8.93 14.95
N ARG A 312 -2.66 -9.40 13.98
CA ARG A 312 -2.42 -9.14 12.55
C ARG A 312 -2.60 -7.66 12.24
N SER A 313 -1.64 -7.06 11.54
CA SER A 313 -1.66 -5.62 11.25
C SER A 313 -0.94 -5.26 9.95
N TYR A 314 -1.13 -4.04 9.49
CA TYR A 314 -0.36 -3.43 8.41
C TYR A 314 0.20 -2.08 8.88
N GLU A 315 1.48 -1.86 8.64
CA GLU A 315 2.14 -0.57 8.81
C GLU A 315 1.90 0.31 7.59
N ILE A 316 1.73 1.60 7.82
CA ILE A 316 1.74 2.62 6.79
C ILE A 316 3.16 3.19 6.74
N VAL A 317 3.84 3.01 5.61
CA VAL A 317 5.20 3.50 5.36
C VAL A 317 5.15 4.60 4.29
N PRO A 318 5.07 5.89 4.68
CA PRO A 318 5.04 6.99 3.72
C PRO A 318 6.31 7.01 2.86
N GLY A 319 6.17 7.34 1.58
CA GLY A 319 7.31 7.71 0.75
C GLY A 319 7.82 9.13 1.07
N PRO A 320 8.83 9.60 0.33
CA PRO A 320 9.26 11.00 0.39
C PRO A 320 8.08 11.92 0.10
N THR A 321 7.95 12.98 0.91
CA THR A 321 6.83 13.92 0.83
C THR A 321 7.29 15.34 1.14
N THR A 322 6.76 16.32 0.40
CA THR A 322 6.89 17.75 0.67
C THR A 322 5.54 18.33 1.04
N LYS A 323 5.39 18.82 2.27
CA LYS A 323 4.12 19.38 2.75
C LYS A 323 3.86 20.75 2.13
N TYR A 324 2.70 20.89 1.48
CA TYR A 324 2.17 22.19 1.12
C TYR A 324 1.50 22.83 2.33
N SER A 325 1.89 24.05 2.70
CA SER A 325 1.38 24.75 3.88
C SER A 325 0.24 25.72 3.59
N GLY A 326 -0.15 25.92 2.32
CA GLY A 326 -1.21 26.84 1.93
C GLY A 326 -2.63 26.36 2.25
N ARG A 327 -2.81 25.07 2.56
CA ARG A 327 -4.09 24.47 2.96
C ARG A 327 -3.90 23.56 4.16
N SER A 328 -4.77 23.67 5.17
CA SER A 328 -4.69 22.87 6.40
C SER A 328 -4.84 21.37 6.17
N TYR A 329 -5.57 20.95 5.13
CA TYR A 329 -5.70 19.54 4.78
C TYR A 329 -4.46 18.93 4.13
N THR A 330 -3.45 19.73 3.73
CA THR A 330 -2.20 19.24 3.13
C THR A 330 -1.02 19.23 4.11
N THR A 331 -1.23 19.64 5.37
CA THR A 331 -0.12 19.83 6.34
C THR A 331 0.27 18.58 7.11
N HIS A 332 -0.46 17.47 6.98
CA HIS A 332 -0.13 16.21 7.65
C HIS A 332 0.04 15.04 6.68
N ASP A 333 0.89 14.07 7.06
CA ASP A 333 1.18 12.88 6.25
C ASP A 333 0.04 11.85 6.31
N VAL A 334 -0.62 11.73 7.47
CA VAL A 334 -1.74 10.82 7.67
C VAL A 334 -2.87 11.49 8.43
N TYR A 335 -4.10 11.09 8.10
CA TYR A 335 -5.30 11.38 8.87
C TYR A 335 -6.01 10.05 9.17
N PHE A 336 -6.55 9.92 10.37
CA PHE A 336 -7.44 8.83 10.75
C PHE A 336 -8.78 9.43 11.14
N THR A 337 -9.82 9.18 10.34
CA THR A 337 -11.20 9.61 10.62
C THR A 337 -12.06 8.40 10.99
N GLU A 338 -13.15 8.63 11.71
CA GLU A 338 -14.17 7.59 11.87
C GLU A 338 -14.93 7.40 10.55
N TYR A 339 -15.30 6.16 10.20
CA TYR A 339 -16.03 5.92 8.97
C TYR A 339 -17.32 6.75 8.92
N ASN A 340 -17.39 7.56 7.87
CA ASN A 340 -18.56 8.31 7.49
C ASN A 340 -18.73 8.19 5.97
N LYS A 341 -19.93 7.80 5.54
CA LYS A 341 -20.26 7.67 4.11
C LYS A 341 -20.16 9.00 3.34
N CYS A 342 -20.21 10.12 4.05
CA CYS A 342 -20.12 11.46 3.45
C CYS A 342 -18.68 11.92 3.23
N GLU A 343 -17.69 11.24 3.81
CA GLU A 343 -16.29 11.60 3.74
C GLU A 343 -15.62 10.78 2.64
N GLN A 344 -15.61 11.33 1.42
CA GLN A 344 -15.19 10.61 0.21
C GLN A 344 -13.88 11.14 -0.39
N PHE A 345 -13.71 12.47 -0.43
CA PHE A 345 -12.53 13.13 -1.03
C PHE A 345 -11.86 14.07 -0.01
N ALA A 346 -10.53 14.10 0.01
CA ALA A 346 -9.76 14.78 1.07
C ALA A 346 -9.89 16.32 1.06
N SER A 347 -10.29 16.89 -0.07
CA SER A 347 -10.69 18.30 -0.26
C SER A 347 -11.75 18.37 -1.35
N ASN A 348 -12.41 19.54 -1.46
CA ASN A 348 -13.53 19.76 -2.39
C ASN A 348 -14.50 18.58 -2.44
N ASN A 349 -14.87 18.09 -1.26
CA ASN A 349 -15.66 16.88 -1.13
C ASN A 349 -17.08 17.08 -1.69
N LEU A 350 -17.40 16.30 -2.73
CA LEU A 350 -18.65 16.45 -3.49
C LEU A 350 -19.87 15.81 -2.83
N ALA A 351 -19.70 15.04 -1.74
CA ALA A 351 -20.82 14.38 -1.09
C ALA A 351 -21.87 15.41 -0.59
N ASN A 352 -23.11 15.24 -1.04
CA ASN A 352 -24.22 16.10 -0.65
C ASN A 352 -24.82 15.63 0.69
N CYS A 353 -24.12 15.93 1.78
CA CYS A 353 -24.51 15.56 3.14
C CYS A 353 -24.85 16.76 4.03
N GLY A 354 -25.24 17.88 3.41
CA GLY A 354 -25.52 19.14 4.08
C GLY A 354 -24.27 19.92 4.48
N ALA A 355 -24.45 21.19 4.84
CA ALA A 355 -23.36 22.15 5.06
C ALA A 355 -22.42 21.78 6.23
N ARG A 356 -22.88 20.98 7.20
CA ARG A 356 -22.10 20.58 8.38
C ARG A 356 -21.18 19.38 8.14
N ALA A 357 -21.25 18.75 6.97
CA ALA A 357 -20.46 17.56 6.67
C ALA A 357 -18.96 17.87 6.43
N GLY A 358 -18.55 19.14 6.42
CA GLY A 358 -17.19 19.54 6.05
C GLY A 358 -16.89 19.31 4.57
N LYS A 359 -15.79 19.86 4.10
CA LYS A 359 -15.36 19.74 2.69
C LYS A 359 -13.94 19.20 2.51
N SER A 360 -13.25 18.95 3.61
CA SER A 360 -11.87 18.48 3.63
C SER A 360 -11.53 17.69 4.89
N VAL A 361 -10.50 16.85 4.81
CA VAL A 361 -10.16 15.85 5.83
C VAL A 361 -9.73 16.45 7.16
N ASP A 362 -9.13 17.63 7.16
CA ASP A 362 -8.77 18.38 8.36
C ASP A 362 -10.00 18.79 9.19
N THR A 363 -11.13 19.07 8.53
CA THR A 363 -12.38 19.43 9.23
C THR A 363 -13.08 18.23 9.86
N TRP A 364 -12.74 17.02 9.41
CA TRP A 364 -13.33 15.78 9.91
C TRP A 364 -12.60 15.27 11.13
N VAL A 365 -11.29 15.53 11.26
CA VAL A 365 -10.53 15.23 12.48
C VAL A 365 -10.95 16.18 13.61
N ASN A 366 -12.08 15.86 14.25
CA ASN A 366 -12.71 16.67 15.29
C ASN A 366 -12.71 15.98 16.66
N GLY A 367 -12.05 14.81 16.74
CA GLY A 367 -11.88 14.05 17.97
C GLY A 367 -12.99 13.02 18.21
N GLN A 368 -13.72 12.62 17.16
CA GLN A 368 -14.67 11.51 17.24
C GLN A 368 -13.94 10.22 17.66
N PRO A 369 -14.58 9.33 18.45
CA PRO A 369 -13.99 8.02 18.75
C PRO A 369 -13.86 7.14 17.50
N LEU A 370 -12.70 6.50 17.32
CA LEU A 370 -12.44 5.56 16.23
C LEU A 370 -12.96 4.17 16.57
N LYS A 371 -14.06 3.76 15.93
CA LYS A 371 -14.65 2.41 15.97
C LYS A 371 -14.47 1.69 14.64
N HIS A 372 -14.55 2.40 13.52
CA HIS A 372 -14.26 1.95 12.17
C HIS A 372 -13.32 2.98 11.51
N PRO A 373 -12.01 2.93 11.80
CA PRO A 373 -11.08 3.93 11.32
C PRO A 373 -10.89 3.85 9.79
N ILE A 374 -10.88 5.02 9.15
CA ILE A 374 -10.45 5.24 7.77
C ILE A 374 -9.11 5.94 7.79
N ALA A 375 -8.13 5.38 7.10
CA ALA A 375 -6.82 5.99 6.95
C ALA A 375 -6.78 6.80 5.65
N TRP A 376 -6.35 8.05 5.77
CA TRP A 376 -6.04 8.93 4.65
C TRP A 376 -4.54 9.15 4.64
N VAL A 377 -3.89 8.88 3.52
CA VAL A 377 -2.44 9.09 3.36
C VAL A 377 -2.25 10.24 2.38
N ASN A 378 -1.43 11.21 2.74
CA ASN A 378 -1.09 12.38 1.93
C ASN A 378 0.40 12.33 1.58
N ILE A 379 0.72 12.35 0.30
CA ILE A 379 2.09 12.50 -0.18
C ILE A 379 2.10 13.74 -1.08
N GLY A 380 3.00 14.66 -0.80
CA GLY A 380 3.17 15.89 -1.57
C GLY A 380 4.47 15.89 -2.39
N PHE A 381 4.45 16.61 -3.50
CA PHE A 381 5.61 16.85 -4.35
C PHE A 381 5.59 18.30 -4.82
N HIS A 382 6.62 19.09 -4.48
CA HIS A 382 6.82 20.43 -5.00
C HIS A 382 7.67 20.38 -6.26
N HIS A 383 7.08 20.81 -7.38
CA HIS A 383 7.67 20.75 -8.70
C HIS A 383 8.21 22.12 -9.10
N ILE A 384 9.54 22.24 -9.07
CA ILE A 384 10.27 23.31 -9.73
C ILE A 384 10.82 22.71 -11.02
N ALA A 385 10.23 23.11 -12.15
CA ALA A 385 10.53 22.49 -13.44
C ALA A 385 12.02 22.66 -13.82
N ARG A 386 12.54 21.67 -14.55
CA ARG A 386 13.87 21.70 -15.15
C ARG A 386 13.76 21.48 -16.65
N ASP A 387 14.82 21.76 -17.39
CA ASP A 387 14.84 21.56 -18.84
C ASP A 387 14.48 20.13 -19.24
N GLU A 388 14.85 19.12 -18.44
CA GLU A 388 14.49 17.72 -18.68
C GLU A 388 12.99 17.41 -18.49
N ASP A 389 12.22 18.31 -17.87
CA ASP A 389 10.77 18.16 -17.65
C ASP A 389 9.95 18.70 -18.85
N GLN A 390 10.60 19.24 -19.88
CA GLN A 390 9.95 19.56 -21.16
C GLN A 390 9.38 18.30 -21.84
N GLU A 391 8.52 18.49 -22.84
CA GLU A 391 7.73 17.40 -23.43
C GLU A 391 8.58 16.32 -24.13
N PRO A 392 8.37 15.02 -23.81
CA PRO A 392 7.52 14.50 -22.74
C PRO A 392 8.22 14.55 -21.36
N MET A 393 7.49 15.01 -20.35
CA MET A 393 7.99 15.10 -18.97
C MET A 393 8.25 13.70 -18.39
N PRO A 394 9.45 13.42 -17.82
CA PRO A 394 9.71 12.18 -17.10
C PRO A 394 8.71 11.94 -15.97
N VAL A 395 8.41 10.68 -15.67
CA VAL A 395 7.44 10.35 -14.61
C VAL A 395 8.02 10.65 -13.23
N HIS A 396 7.37 11.54 -12.50
CA HIS A 396 7.62 11.81 -11.09
C HIS A 396 6.70 10.96 -10.21
N TRP A 397 7.28 9.99 -9.48
CA TRP A 397 6.52 9.07 -8.64
C TRP A 397 6.38 9.57 -7.21
N GLN A 398 5.16 9.53 -6.68
CA GLN A 398 4.84 9.79 -5.28
C GLN A 398 3.90 8.72 -4.75
N GLY A 399 4.09 8.30 -3.49
CA GLY A 399 3.29 7.22 -2.92
C GLY A 399 3.83 6.69 -1.60
N PHE A 400 3.34 5.52 -1.22
CA PHE A 400 3.64 4.89 0.07
C PHE A 400 3.54 3.37 -0.04
N GLN A 401 3.93 2.67 1.03
CA GLN A 401 3.75 1.24 1.17
C GLN A 401 2.84 0.89 2.34
N LEU A 402 2.09 -0.19 2.18
CA LEU A 402 1.44 -0.90 3.27
C LEU A 402 2.19 -2.20 3.49
N VAL A 403 2.81 -2.36 4.66
CA VAL A 403 3.68 -3.50 4.95
C VAL A 403 3.05 -4.41 6.01
N PRO A 404 2.95 -5.73 5.78
CA PRO A 404 2.48 -6.67 6.78
C PRO A 404 3.29 -6.59 8.06
N ARG A 405 2.60 -6.45 9.19
CA ARG A 405 3.16 -6.56 10.54
C ARG A 405 2.39 -7.64 11.27
N ASP A 406 3.07 -8.75 11.56
CA ASP A 406 2.48 -9.88 12.26
C ASP A 406 1.28 -10.53 11.54
N VAL A 407 1.15 -10.39 10.22
CA VAL A 407 0.08 -11.07 9.44
C VAL A 407 0.29 -12.58 9.48
N THR A 408 1.52 -13.02 9.25
CA THR A 408 2.00 -14.39 9.41
C THR A 408 3.00 -14.47 10.57
N ALA A 409 3.23 -15.67 11.10
CA ALA A 409 4.20 -15.92 12.19
C ALA A 409 5.66 -15.72 11.71
N MET A 410 5.92 -16.17 10.48
CA MET A 410 7.21 -16.02 9.81
C MET A 410 7.04 -15.33 8.47
N ASN A 411 8.15 -14.98 7.81
CA ASN A 411 8.14 -14.61 6.41
C ASN A 411 7.32 -15.66 5.61
N PRO A 412 6.24 -15.25 4.92
CA PRO A 412 5.34 -16.15 4.19
C PRO A 412 6.03 -16.87 3.02
N LEU A 413 7.20 -16.37 2.58
CA LEU A 413 8.02 -16.93 1.51
C LEU A 413 9.16 -17.82 2.04
N THR A 414 9.23 -18.05 3.36
CA THR A 414 10.25 -18.92 3.97
C THR A 414 10.27 -20.30 3.29
N PRO A 415 11.43 -20.77 2.79
CA PRO A 415 11.52 -22.08 2.15
C PRO A 415 11.40 -23.21 3.17
N PRO A 416 10.95 -24.42 2.78
CA PRO A 416 10.70 -25.53 3.71
C PRO A 416 11.86 -25.88 4.66
N PRO A 417 13.14 -25.87 4.24
CA PRO A 417 14.25 -26.17 5.17
C PRO A 417 14.42 -25.17 6.33
N LEU A 418 13.82 -23.97 6.23
CA LEU A 418 13.94 -22.92 7.25
C LEU A 418 12.63 -22.74 8.05
N SER A 419 11.60 -23.56 7.82
CA SER A 419 10.28 -23.36 8.43
C SER A 419 10.25 -23.56 9.95
N GLY A 420 11.28 -24.20 10.53
CA GLY A 420 11.42 -24.38 11.98
C GLY A 420 12.03 -23.18 12.71
N HIS A 421 12.54 -22.17 11.99
CA HIS A 421 13.31 -21.06 12.58
C HIS A 421 12.41 -19.91 13.07
N ASN A 422 11.33 -20.25 13.78
CA ASN A 422 10.37 -19.26 14.27
C ASN A 422 10.81 -18.67 15.62
N GLY A 423 11.15 -17.38 15.65
CA GLY A 423 11.54 -16.64 16.87
C GLY A 423 12.97 -16.87 17.33
N HIS A 424 13.42 -18.12 17.45
CA HIS A 424 14.81 -18.49 17.74
C HIS A 424 15.40 -19.30 16.58
N TYR A 425 16.57 -18.90 16.09
CA TYR A 425 17.39 -19.70 15.19
C TYR A 425 18.48 -20.36 16.04
N GLY A 426 18.54 -21.70 16.03
CA GLY A 426 19.46 -22.49 16.83
C GLY A 426 19.37 -23.96 16.46
#